data_AF-A0A2W4RP99-F1
#
_entry.id   AF-A0A2W4RP99-F1
#
_cell.length_a   1.000
_cell.length_b   1.000
_cell.length_c   1.000
_cell.angle_alpha   90.00
_cell.angle_beta   90.00
_cell.angle_gamma   90.00
#
_symmetry.space_group_name_H-M   'P 1'
#
loop_
_entity.id
_entity.type
_entity.pdbx_description
1 polymer ?
#
loop_
_entity_poly.entity_id
_entity_poly.type
_entity_poly.pdbx_seq_one_letter_code
_entity_poly.pdbx_strand_id
1 'polypeptide(L)'
;MANGPNRYGEETVEQVRQRLEREAQAAREAAGNIAENVKQQAQDVASGVQAQAQEILSEQKEKAKSSITDLCSAIRRAADDLESRDQPQIANLARSLASGIEDFSQALGRRNLQDMVGDVQKFVREHPTAVFGGAVLAGLAIARFAKSSSHHSASHRASERMGAHQTGHGHHPGQETHFGQYPREEWEQKRPGVEGSVTR
;
A
#
# COMPACT_ATOMS: atom_id res chain seq x y z
N MET A 1 -26.77 38.34 -46.57
CA MET A 1 -26.92 38.00 -45.14
C MET A 1 -25.57 37.54 -44.63
N ALA A 2 -24.76 38.47 -44.10
CA ALA A 2 -23.44 38.16 -43.54
C ALA A 2 -23.62 37.84 -42.05
N ASN A 3 -23.37 36.59 -41.69
CA ASN A 3 -23.24 36.14 -40.29
C ASN A 3 -21.95 36.76 -39.75
N GLY A 4 -22.07 37.84 -38.98
CA GLY A 4 -20.93 38.49 -38.34
C GLY A 4 -20.40 37.61 -37.19
N PRO A 5 -19.10 37.35 -37.10
CA PRO A 5 -18.54 36.52 -36.04
C PRO A 5 -18.76 37.14 -34.65
N ASN A 6 -19.25 36.32 -33.72
CA ASN A 6 -19.65 36.66 -32.35
C ASN A 6 -18.51 37.30 -31.53
N ARG A 7 -18.71 38.53 -31.03
CA ARG A 7 -17.74 39.30 -30.20
C ARG A 7 -17.78 38.98 -28.69
N TYR A 8 -18.44 37.89 -28.29
CA TYR A 8 -18.67 37.55 -26.87
C TYR A 8 -17.53 36.76 -26.20
N GLY A 9 -16.43 36.47 -26.90
CA GLY A 9 -15.34 35.63 -26.38
C GLY A 9 -14.10 36.36 -25.83
N GLU A 10 -13.89 37.63 -26.18
CA GLU A 10 -12.59 38.30 -25.96
C GLU A 10 -12.46 38.94 -24.56
N GLU A 11 -13.55 39.46 -23.99
CA GLU A 11 -13.52 40.06 -22.63
C GLU A 11 -13.34 39.00 -21.53
N THR A 12 -13.86 37.80 -21.72
CA THR A 12 -13.82 36.70 -20.75
C THR A 12 -12.42 36.08 -20.66
N VAL A 13 -11.68 36.04 -21.76
CA VAL A 13 -10.32 35.46 -21.81
C VAL A 13 -9.30 36.34 -21.09
N GLU A 14 -9.41 37.67 -21.21
CA GLU A 14 -8.51 38.60 -20.54
C GLU A 14 -8.75 38.66 -19.02
N GLN A 15 -10.00 38.55 -18.57
CA GLN A 15 -10.29 38.43 -17.13
C GLN A 15 -9.78 37.12 -16.53
N VAL A 16 -9.91 36.01 -17.28
CA VAL A 16 -9.40 34.70 -16.87
C VAL A 16 -7.88 34.71 -16.79
N ARG A 17 -7.18 35.34 -17.75
CA ARG A 17 -5.72 35.53 -17.70
C ARG A 17 -5.29 36.35 -16.48
N GLN A 18 -5.92 37.48 -16.20
CA GLN A 18 -5.56 38.32 -15.05
C GLN A 18 -5.81 37.66 -13.69
N ARG A 19 -6.81 36.77 -13.58
CA ARG A 19 -7.04 35.97 -12.36
C ARG A 19 -6.03 34.82 -12.26
N LEU A 20 -5.77 34.13 -13.36
CA LEU A 20 -4.75 33.08 -13.45
C LEU A 20 -3.36 33.60 -13.11
N GLU A 21 -2.99 34.81 -13.55
CA GLU A 21 -1.68 35.40 -13.25
C GLU A 21 -1.52 35.71 -11.76
N ARG A 22 -2.55 36.27 -11.12
CA ARG A 22 -2.53 36.56 -9.68
C ARG A 22 -2.50 35.28 -8.84
N GLU A 23 -3.31 34.29 -9.19
CA GLU A 23 -3.32 33.00 -8.51
C GLU A 23 -2.03 32.22 -8.76
N ALA A 24 -1.48 32.26 -9.98
CA ALA A 24 -0.21 31.64 -10.30
C ALA A 24 0.95 32.32 -9.58
N GLN A 25 0.92 33.64 -9.40
CA GLN A 25 1.94 34.36 -8.66
C GLN A 25 1.90 34.04 -7.17
N ALA A 26 0.72 34.05 -6.56
CA ALA A 26 0.53 33.61 -5.18
C ALA A 26 0.93 32.14 -4.98
N ALA A 27 0.58 31.27 -5.93
CA ALA A 27 0.97 29.86 -5.91
C ALA A 27 2.49 29.68 -6.06
N ARG A 28 3.15 30.48 -6.90
CA ARG A 28 4.62 30.48 -7.06
C ARG A 28 5.33 30.94 -5.79
N GLU A 29 4.83 31.98 -5.14
CA GLU A 29 5.39 32.48 -3.88
C GLU A 29 5.21 31.48 -2.74
N ALA A 30 4.00 30.91 -2.60
CA ALA A 30 3.73 29.85 -1.63
C ALA A 30 4.59 28.61 -1.91
N ALA A 31 4.70 28.20 -3.18
CA ALA A 31 5.53 27.07 -3.58
C ALA A 31 7.02 27.33 -3.30
N GLY A 32 7.51 28.56 -3.51
CA GLY A 32 8.89 28.95 -3.21
C GLY A 32 9.20 28.82 -1.72
N ASN A 33 8.35 29.37 -0.86
CA ASN A 33 8.51 29.29 0.59
C ASN A 33 8.42 27.84 1.11
N ILE A 34 7.48 27.05 0.58
CA ILE A 34 7.35 25.63 0.94
C ILE A 34 8.58 24.84 0.46
N ALA A 35 9.04 25.09 -0.77
CA ALA A 35 10.20 24.40 -1.33
C ALA A 35 11.48 24.68 -0.53
N GLU A 36 11.67 25.91 -0.04
CA GLU A 36 12.83 26.27 0.78
C GLU A 36 12.82 25.55 2.13
N ASN A 37 11.68 25.55 2.82
CA ASN A 37 11.51 24.83 4.08
C ASN A 37 11.69 23.32 3.92
N VAL A 38 11.08 22.73 2.88
CA VAL A 38 11.22 21.30 2.57
C VAL A 38 12.67 20.96 2.25
N LYS A 39 13.38 21.82 1.51
CA LYS A 39 14.80 21.59 1.17
C LYS A 39 15.68 21.56 2.42
N GLN A 40 15.50 22.49 3.35
CA GLN A 40 16.27 22.52 4.60
C GLN A 40 15.99 21.27 5.45
N GLN A 41 14.71 20.95 5.67
CA GLN A 41 14.33 19.78 6.45
C GLN A 41 14.77 18.46 5.80
N ALA A 42 14.71 18.38 4.47
CA ALA A 42 15.17 17.20 3.74
C ALA A 42 16.69 17.00 3.85
N GLN A 43 17.48 18.07 3.90
CA GLN A 43 18.93 17.96 4.07
C GLN A 43 19.30 17.33 5.43
N ASP A 44 18.65 17.78 6.50
CA ASP A 44 18.89 17.26 7.85
C ASP A 44 18.47 15.78 7.99
N VAL A 45 17.33 15.41 7.42
CA VAL A 45 16.84 14.02 7.44
C VAL A 45 17.69 13.11 6.56
N ALA A 46 18.12 13.58 5.38
CA ALA A 46 18.91 12.78 4.44
C ALA A 46 20.25 12.34 5.05
N SER A 47 20.93 13.22 5.79
CA SER A 47 22.22 12.91 6.43
C SER A 47 22.10 11.82 7.50
N GLY A 48 20.99 11.76 8.24
CA GLY A 48 20.77 10.75 9.29
C GLY A 48 20.23 9.41 8.78
N VAL A 49 19.50 9.42 7.66
CA VAL A 49 18.86 8.21 7.09
C VAL A 49 19.84 7.41 6.23
N GLN A 50 20.77 8.05 5.52
CA GLN A 50 21.65 7.37 4.57
C GLN A 50 22.55 6.31 5.22
N ALA A 51 23.06 6.58 6.43
CA ALA A 51 23.93 5.63 7.14
C ALA A 51 23.16 4.40 7.62
N GLN A 52 21.98 4.60 8.21
CA GLN A 52 21.14 3.51 8.73
C GLN A 52 20.51 2.66 7.61
N ALA A 53 20.19 3.29 6.47
CA ALA A 53 19.63 2.59 5.32
C ALA A 53 20.61 1.57 4.72
N GLN A 54 21.91 1.88 4.67
CA GLN A 54 22.92 0.99 4.07
C GLN A 54 23.03 -0.36 4.81
N GLU A 55 22.96 -0.31 6.14
CA GLU A 55 23.05 -1.48 7.01
C GLU A 55 21.81 -2.38 6.86
N ILE A 56 20.61 -1.79 6.90
CA ILE A 56 19.34 -2.51 6.76
C ILE A 56 19.15 -3.11 5.35
N LEU A 57 19.59 -2.40 4.31
CA LEU A 57 19.43 -2.84 2.91
C LEU A 57 20.26 -4.09 2.60
N SER A 58 21.42 -4.23 3.22
CA SER A 58 22.31 -5.36 2.97
C SER A 58 21.72 -6.68 3.46
N GLU A 59 21.02 -6.67 4.61
CA GLU A 59 20.41 -7.87 5.20
C GLU A 59 19.10 -8.29 4.52
N GLN A 60 18.37 -7.34 3.91
CA GLN A 60 17.06 -7.60 3.33
C GLN A 60 17.09 -7.90 1.82
N LYS A 61 18.24 -7.74 1.17
CA LYS A 61 18.40 -7.88 -0.29
C LYS A 61 17.98 -9.25 -0.82
N GLU A 62 18.37 -10.33 -0.16
CA GLU A 62 18.03 -11.69 -0.63
C GLU A 62 16.55 -12.02 -0.45
N LYS A 63 15.93 -11.55 0.65
CA LYS A 63 14.48 -11.71 0.87
C LYS A 63 13.68 -10.90 -0.16
N ALA A 64 14.14 -9.69 -0.48
CA ALA A 64 13.52 -8.83 -1.49
C ALA A 64 13.56 -9.47 -2.88
N LYS A 65 14.67 -10.10 -3.28
CA LYS A 65 14.78 -10.79 -4.58
C LYS A 65 13.70 -11.87 -4.74
N SER A 66 13.51 -12.72 -3.74
CA SER A 66 12.47 -13.77 -3.81
C SER A 66 11.08 -13.16 -3.97
N SER A 67 10.73 -12.17 -3.14
CA SER A 67 9.41 -11.54 -3.21
C SER A 67 9.16 -10.82 -4.54
N ILE A 68 10.20 -10.23 -5.13
CA ILE A 68 10.12 -9.60 -6.45
C ILE A 68 9.89 -10.66 -7.54
N THR A 69 10.62 -11.77 -7.51
CA THR A 69 10.44 -12.88 -8.47
C THR A 69 9.03 -13.47 -8.37
N ASP A 70 8.51 -13.65 -7.16
CA ASP A 70 7.16 -14.16 -6.91
C ASP A 70 6.11 -13.18 -7.46
N LEU A 71 6.30 -11.88 -7.25
CA LEU A 71 5.43 -10.84 -7.78
C LEU A 71 5.46 -10.79 -9.31
N CYS A 72 6.64 -10.79 -9.94
CA CYS A 72 6.78 -10.84 -11.39
C CYS A 72 6.09 -12.08 -11.97
N SER A 73 6.22 -13.22 -11.31
CA SER A 73 5.56 -14.46 -11.69
C SER A 73 4.04 -14.35 -11.60
N ALA A 74 3.51 -13.74 -10.53
CA ALA A 74 2.08 -13.51 -10.38
C ALA A 74 1.53 -12.55 -11.46
N ILE A 75 2.25 -11.46 -11.75
CA ILE A 75 1.88 -10.51 -12.80
C ILE A 75 1.89 -11.17 -14.17
N ARG A 76 2.92 -11.97 -14.49
CA ARG A 76 2.99 -12.72 -15.76
C ARG A 76 1.82 -13.68 -15.90
N ARG A 77 1.49 -14.46 -14.85
CA ARG A 77 0.32 -15.35 -14.85
C ARG A 77 -0.99 -14.59 -15.05
N ALA A 78 -1.15 -13.43 -14.41
CA ALA A 78 -2.31 -12.57 -14.62
C ALA A 78 -2.36 -12.04 -16.06
N ALA A 79 -1.22 -11.67 -16.64
CA ALA A 79 -1.13 -11.25 -18.04
C ALA A 79 -1.57 -12.37 -18.99
N ASP A 80 -1.15 -13.61 -18.74
CA ASP A 80 -1.53 -14.77 -19.55
C ASP A 80 -3.05 -15.07 -19.42
N ASP A 81 -3.64 -14.91 -18.23
CA ASP A 81 -5.09 -15.01 -18.01
C ASP A 81 -5.86 -13.87 -18.71
N LEU A 82 -5.35 -12.64 -18.68
CA LEU A 82 -5.92 -11.48 -19.38
C LEU A 82 -5.84 -11.63 -20.90
N GLU A 83 -4.74 -12.15 -21.42
CA GLU A 83 -4.56 -12.46 -22.85
C GLU A 83 -5.58 -13.52 -23.31
N SER A 84 -5.78 -14.55 -22.48
CA SER A 84 -6.78 -15.61 -22.71
C SER A 84 -8.24 -15.11 -22.64
N ARG A 85 -8.48 -13.94 -22.05
CA ARG A 85 -9.80 -13.29 -21.94
C ARG A 85 -10.01 -12.18 -22.99
N ASP A 86 -9.27 -12.23 -24.10
CA ASP A 86 -9.33 -11.23 -25.17
C ASP A 86 -8.98 -9.80 -24.70
N GLN A 87 -8.11 -9.65 -23.70
CA GLN A 87 -7.58 -8.36 -23.24
C GLN A 87 -6.07 -8.19 -23.52
N PRO A 88 -5.62 -8.28 -24.79
CA PRO A 88 -4.20 -8.27 -25.13
C PRO A 88 -3.49 -6.96 -24.77
N GLN A 89 -4.22 -5.83 -24.78
CA GLN A 89 -3.66 -4.52 -24.39
C GLN A 89 -3.25 -4.49 -22.91
N ILE A 90 -4.08 -5.08 -22.04
CA ILE A 90 -3.83 -5.11 -20.60
C ILE A 90 -2.77 -6.17 -20.28
N ALA A 91 -2.79 -7.32 -20.98
CA ALA A 91 -1.76 -8.34 -20.89
C ALA A 91 -0.37 -7.78 -21.25
N ASN A 92 -0.27 -7.03 -22.35
CA ASN A 92 0.99 -6.39 -22.77
C ASN A 92 1.48 -5.38 -21.72
N LEU A 93 0.59 -4.56 -21.18
CA LEU A 93 0.93 -3.64 -20.11
C LEU A 93 1.48 -4.39 -18.88
N ALA A 94 0.79 -5.44 -18.43
CA ALA A 94 1.23 -6.26 -17.31
C ALA A 94 2.60 -6.90 -17.56
N ARG A 95 2.85 -7.39 -18.79
CA ARG A 95 4.14 -7.97 -19.19
C ARG A 95 5.27 -6.93 -19.23
N SER A 96 4.98 -5.71 -19.69
CA SER A 96 5.92 -4.58 -19.62
C SER A 96 6.23 -4.17 -18.18
N LEU A 97 5.22 -4.15 -17.30
CA LEU A 97 5.43 -3.88 -15.88
C LEU A 97 6.32 -4.94 -15.23
N ALA A 98 6.07 -6.23 -15.47
CA ALA A 98 6.88 -7.32 -14.94
C ALA A 98 8.34 -7.21 -15.43
N SER A 99 8.55 -6.90 -16.71
CA SER A 99 9.89 -6.73 -17.29
C SER A 99 10.63 -5.53 -16.65
N GLY A 100 9.95 -4.39 -16.50
CA GLY A 100 10.55 -3.23 -15.84
C GLY A 100 10.91 -3.47 -14.37
N ILE A 101 10.11 -4.25 -13.63
CA ILE A 101 10.42 -4.64 -12.25
C ILE A 101 11.66 -5.54 -12.21
N GLU A 102 11.80 -6.46 -13.17
CA GLU A 102 12.93 -7.38 -13.26
C GLU A 102 14.24 -6.64 -13.61
N ASP A 103 14.21 -5.72 -14.56
CA ASP A 103 15.34 -4.87 -14.91
C ASP A 103 15.78 -4.01 -13.72
N PHE A 104 14.82 -3.45 -12.98
CA PHE A 104 15.09 -2.70 -11.76
C PHE A 104 15.75 -3.56 -10.68
N SER A 105 15.26 -4.79 -10.48
CA SER A 105 15.84 -5.76 -9.54
C SER A 105 17.29 -6.11 -9.89
N GLN A 106 17.58 -6.32 -11.17
CA GLN A 106 18.94 -6.58 -11.64
C GLN A 106 19.87 -5.38 -11.41
N ALA A 107 19.37 -4.15 -11.62
CA ALA A 107 20.11 -2.92 -11.34
C ALA A 107 20.42 -2.76 -9.83
N LEU A 108 19.45 -3.04 -8.96
CA LEU A 108 19.61 -3.04 -7.49
C LEU A 108 20.59 -4.13 -7.01
N GLY A 109 20.69 -5.24 -7.76
CA GLY A 109 21.62 -6.34 -7.50
C GLY A 109 23.09 -5.95 -7.60
N ARG A 110 23.44 -5.04 -8.53
CA ARG A 110 24.84 -4.80 -8.95
C ARG A 110 25.41 -3.43 -8.62
N ARG A 111 24.59 -2.40 -8.34
CA ARG A 111 25.05 -1.01 -8.17
C ARG A 111 25.27 -0.61 -6.71
N ASN A 112 26.24 0.29 -6.50
CA ASN A 112 26.36 1.02 -5.24
C ASN A 112 25.21 2.03 -5.12
N LEU A 113 24.74 2.27 -3.90
CA LEU A 113 23.66 3.24 -3.63
C LEU A 113 23.98 4.64 -4.18
N GLN A 114 25.25 5.01 -4.22
CA GLN A 114 25.69 6.32 -4.74
C GLN A 114 25.41 6.50 -6.24
N ASP A 115 25.55 5.44 -7.03
CA ASP A 115 25.23 5.46 -8.46
C ASP A 115 23.72 5.54 -8.68
N MET A 116 22.95 4.83 -7.84
CA MET A 116 21.47 4.85 -7.90
C MET A 116 20.90 6.24 -7.59
N VAL A 117 21.50 6.97 -6.64
CA VAL A 117 21.10 8.35 -6.34
C VAL A 117 21.31 9.26 -7.56
N GLY A 118 22.41 9.09 -8.29
CA GLY A 118 22.68 9.83 -9.52
C GLY A 118 21.62 9.59 -10.61
N ASP A 119 21.25 8.32 -10.82
CA ASP A 119 20.21 7.94 -11.78
C ASP A 119 18.83 8.49 -11.38
N VAL A 120 18.48 8.42 -10.10
CA VAL A 120 17.22 8.99 -9.57
C VAL A 120 17.19 10.50 -9.78
N GLN A 121 18.29 11.21 -9.50
CA GLN A 121 18.37 12.66 -9.73
C GLN A 121 18.18 13.01 -11.20
N LYS A 122 18.73 12.21 -12.12
CA LYS A 122 18.52 12.39 -13.56
C LYS A 122 17.07 12.16 -13.94
N PHE A 123 16.46 11.06 -13.48
CA PHE A 123 15.06 10.75 -13.73
C PHE A 123 14.10 11.84 -13.23
N VAL A 124 14.36 12.39 -12.03
CA VAL A 124 13.54 13.48 -11.47
C VAL A 124 13.57 14.73 -12.34
N ARG A 125 14.72 15.03 -12.96
CA ARG A 125 14.87 16.17 -13.87
C ARG A 125 14.24 15.91 -15.24
N GLU A 126 14.27 14.67 -15.73
CA GLU A 126 13.74 14.30 -17.05
C GLU A 126 12.20 14.09 -17.03
N HIS A 127 11.64 13.63 -15.91
CA HIS A 127 10.24 13.22 -15.82
C HIS A 127 9.52 13.80 -14.59
N PRO A 128 9.36 15.13 -14.50
CA PRO A 128 8.72 15.78 -13.34
C PRO A 128 7.28 15.28 -13.09
N THR A 129 6.50 15.00 -14.14
CA THR A 129 5.12 14.50 -14.01
C THR A 129 5.04 13.12 -13.37
N ALA A 130 5.94 12.21 -13.74
CA ALA A 130 6.02 10.87 -13.16
C ALA A 130 6.39 10.95 -11.67
N VAL A 131 7.28 11.87 -11.30
CA VAL A 131 7.65 12.11 -9.90
C VAL A 131 6.46 12.60 -9.08
N PHE A 132 5.72 13.59 -9.56
CA PHE A 132 4.53 14.08 -8.84
C PHE A 132 3.48 12.99 -8.68
N GLY A 133 3.20 12.20 -9.73
CA GLY A 133 2.29 11.06 -9.65
C GLY A 133 2.76 10.02 -8.64
N GLY A 134 4.04 9.67 -8.67
CA GLY A 134 4.65 8.73 -7.72
C GLY A 134 4.60 9.23 -6.27
N ALA A 135 4.88 10.51 -6.04
CA ALA A 135 4.86 11.12 -4.71
C ALA A 135 3.46 11.10 -4.08
N VAL A 136 2.42 11.37 -4.87
CA VAL A 136 1.03 11.29 -4.39
C VAL A 136 0.67 9.85 -4.01
N LEU A 137 0.99 8.88 -4.87
CA LEU A 137 0.74 7.46 -4.60
C LEU A 137 1.50 6.98 -3.36
N ALA A 138 2.78 7.35 -3.22
CA ALA A 138 3.60 7.03 -2.06
C ALA A 138 3.04 7.66 -0.78
N GLY A 139 2.64 8.93 -0.83
CA GLY A 139 2.01 9.62 0.31
C GLY A 139 0.72 8.94 0.76
N LEU A 140 -0.14 8.54 -0.19
CA LEU A 140 -1.36 7.79 0.11
C LEU A 140 -1.06 6.41 0.70
N ALA A 141 -0.06 5.70 0.18
CA ALA A 141 0.34 4.40 0.70
C ALA A 141 0.85 4.52 2.14
N ILE A 142 1.69 5.50 2.43
CA ILE A 142 2.18 5.79 3.80
C ILE A 142 1.01 6.18 4.70
N ALA A 143 0.12 7.07 4.26
CA ALA A 143 -1.06 7.47 5.02
C ALA A 143 -1.99 6.28 5.31
N ARG A 144 -2.15 5.38 4.34
CA ARG A 144 -2.94 4.15 4.49
C ARG A 144 -2.29 3.19 5.47
N PHE A 145 -0.97 3.01 5.42
CA PHE A 145 -0.25 2.18 6.37
C PHE A 145 -0.35 2.75 7.79
N ALA A 146 -0.13 4.05 7.97
CA ALA A 146 -0.25 4.73 9.26
C ALA A 146 -1.68 4.65 9.85
N LYS A 147 -2.71 4.80 9.02
CA LYS A 147 -4.12 4.62 9.45
C LYS A 147 -4.48 3.17 9.73
N SER A 148 -3.85 2.23 9.04
CA SER A 148 -4.04 0.80 9.26
C SER A 148 -3.36 0.34 10.54
N SER A 149 -2.17 0.86 10.87
CA SER A 149 -1.45 0.51 12.09
C SER A 149 -2.14 1.04 13.35
N SER A 150 -2.90 2.14 13.27
CA SER A 150 -3.64 2.69 14.40
C SER A 150 -4.89 1.89 14.81
N HIS A 151 -5.34 0.93 14.00
CA HIS A 151 -6.50 0.07 14.32
C HIS A 151 -6.16 -1.12 15.23
N HIS A 152 -4.89 -1.30 15.61
CA HIS A 152 -4.47 -2.38 16.51
C HIS A 152 -4.39 -1.97 18.00
N SER A 153 -4.83 -0.76 18.35
CA SER A 153 -4.75 -0.26 19.74
C SER A 153 -6.10 -0.01 20.42
N ALA A 154 -7.22 -0.19 19.70
CA ALA A 154 -8.57 0.05 20.25
C ALA A 154 -9.20 -1.18 20.95
N SER A 155 -8.61 -2.37 20.83
CA SER A 155 -9.13 -3.61 21.43
C SER A 155 -8.64 -3.89 22.85
N HIS A 156 -7.76 -3.06 23.42
CA HIS A 156 -7.22 -3.26 24.78
C HIS A 156 -7.69 -2.26 25.84
N ARG A 157 -8.72 -1.42 25.56
CA ARG A 157 -9.31 -0.52 26.57
C ARG A 157 -10.77 -0.80 26.92
N ALA A 158 -11.38 -1.82 26.31
CA ALA A 158 -12.74 -2.27 26.62
C ALA A 158 -12.79 -3.34 27.73
N SER A 159 -11.64 -3.94 28.10
CA SER A 159 -11.57 -4.97 29.15
C SER A 159 -11.26 -4.43 30.55
N GLU A 160 -10.89 -3.16 30.71
CA GLU A 160 -10.53 -2.57 32.03
C GLU A 160 -11.71 -1.87 32.75
N ARG A 161 -12.87 -1.72 32.11
CA ARG A 161 -14.07 -1.14 32.76
C ARG A 161 -15.07 -2.18 33.27
N MET A 162 -14.79 -3.47 33.09
CA MET A 162 -15.57 -4.58 33.63
C MET A 162 -14.80 -5.28 34.77
N GLY A 163 -14.20 -4.50 35.68
CA GLY A 163 -13.41 -5.04 36.79
C GLY A 163 -13.48 -4.21 38.08
N ALA A 164 -14.28 -3.15 38.12
CA ALA A 164 -14.42 -2.27 39.28
C ALA A 164 -15.85 -2.29 39.83
N HIS A 165 -16.29 -3.44 40.34
CA HIS A 165 -17.42 -3.52 41.26
C HIS A 165 -17.16 -4.64 42.28
N GLN A 166 -16.12 -4.46 43.09
CA GLN A 166 -15.84 -5.27 44.26
C GLN A 166 -15.93 -4.38 45.49
N THR A 167 -17.13 -4.29 46.09
CA THR A 167 -17.36 -4.05 47.53
C THR A 167 -18.86 -4.19 47.81
N GLY A 168 -19.26 -5.21 48.57
CA GLY A 168 -20.65 -5.37 49.02
C GLY A 168 -20.92 -6.77 49.57
N HIS A 169 -20.82 -6.90 50.89
CA HIS A 169 -21.16 -8.08 51.70
C HIS A 169 -22.45 -8.80 51.32
N GLY A 170 -22.39 -10.13 51.27
CA GLY A 170 -23.55 -11.04 51.30
C GLY A 170 -23.09 -12.47 51.56
N HIS A 171 -23.17 -12.90 52.81
CA HIS A 171 -22.98 -14.29 53.24
C HIS A 171 -24.26 -15.07 52.84
N HIS A 172 -24.13 -16.13 52.03
CA HIS A 172 -25.22 -17.07 51.76
C HIS A 172 -24.72 -18.49 52.06
N PRO A 173 -25.14 -19.15 53.16
CA PRO A 173 -24.83 -20.55 53.41
C PRO A 173 -25.87 -21.44 52.74
N GLY A 174 -25.41 -22.56 52.17
CA GLY A 174 -26.21 -23.75 51.90
C GLY A 174 -27.13 -23.69 50.68
N GLN A 175 -26.83 -24.51 49.68
CA GLN A 175 -27.61 -25.72 49.43
C GLN A 175 -26.96 -26.59 48.36
N GLU A 176 -26.71 -27.84 48.73
CA GLU A 176 -26.47 -28.95 47.83
C GLU A 176 -27.71 -29.15 46.94
N THR A 177 -27.50 -29.23 45.62
CA THR A 177 -28.31 -30.09 44.76
C THR A 177 -27.42 -30.74 43.70
N HIS A 178 -27.26 -32.04 43.90
CA HIS A 178 -26.78 -33.07 42.99
C HIS A 178 -27.55 -33.03 41.65
N PHE A 179 -26.89 -33.18 40.48
CA PHE A 179 -27.33 -34.03 39.36
C PHE A 179 -26.44 -33.88 38.12
N GLY A 180 -26.03 -35.02 37.54
CA GLY A 180 -25.67 -35.14 36.12
C GLY A 180 -24.20 -35.30 35.77
N GLN A 181 -23.52 -36.32 36.31
CA GLN A 181 -22.32 -36.85 35.66
C GLN A 181 -22.71 -37.44 34.30
N TYR A 182 -22.26 -36.84 33.21
CA TYR A 182 -22.28 -37.50 31.90
C TYR A 182 -21.04 -38.39 31.79
N PRO A 183 -21.20 -39.70 31.52
CA PRO A 183 -20.09 -40.61 31.31
C PRO A 183 -19.40 -40.31 29.98
N ARG A 184 -18.07 -40.35 30.01
CA ARG A 184 -17.20 -40.36 28.84
C ARG A 184 -17.19 -41.78 28.29
N GLU A 185 -18.06 -42.08 27.33
CA GLU A 185 -18.07 -43.37 26.62
C GLU A 185 -18.10 -43.12 25.11
N GLU A 186 -17.03 -43.58 24.45
CA GLU A 186 -17.05 -44.39 23.23
C GLU A 186 -17.64 -43.81 21.92
N TRP A 187 -16.75 -43.22 21.11
CA TRP A 187 -16.91 -43.20 19.65
C TRP A 187 -15.66 -43.78 18.99
N GLU A 188 -15.36 -45.03 19.29
CA GLU A 188 -14.59 -45.87 18.38
C GLU A 188 -15.53 -46.97 17.86
N GLN A 189 -15.44 -47.23 16.55
CA GLN A 189 -15.96 -48.45 15.91
C GLN A 189 -17.42 -48.48 15.43
N LYS A 190 -17.66 -47.91 14.23
CA LYS A 190 -18.52 -48.56 13.22
C LYS A 190 -18.11 -48.13 11.81
N ARG A 191 -17.19 -48.89 11.21
CA ARG A 191 -17.13 -49.06 9.75
C ARG A 191 -18.13 -50.15 9.38
N PRO A 192 -19.20 -49.88 8.62
CA PRO A 192 -19.83 -50.92 7.83
C PRO A 192 -19.10 -51.04 6.49
N GLY A 193 -18.42 -52.17 6.30
CA GLY A 193 -18.08 -52.63 4.97
C GLY A 193 -19.35 -52.91 4.17
N VAL A 194 -19.32 -52.58 2.88
CA VAL A 194 -20.25 -53.12 1.90
C VAL A 194 -19.40 -53.79 0.84
N GLU A 195 -19.32 -55.11 0.97
CA GLU A 195 -18.76 -56.04 0.00
C GLU A 195 -19.92 -56.70 -0.77
N GLY A 196 -19.70 -57.00 -2.05
CA GLY A 196 -20.59 -57.78 -2.94
C GLY A 196 -21.33 -56.89 -3.96
N SER A 197 -21.34 -57.13 -5.27
CA SER A 197 -21.08 -58.32 -6.11
C SER A 197 -20.99 -57.83 -7.58
N VAL A 198 -20.01 -58.25 -8.42
CA VAL A 198 -20.09 -59.32 -9.46
C VAL A 198 -21.49 -59.35 -10.14
N THR A 199 -21.71 -59.06 -11.43
CA THR A 199 -21.23 -59.72 -12.68
C THR A 199 -21.87 -59.01 -13.89
N ARG A 200 -21.15 -58.86 -15.02
CA ARG A 200 -21.38 -59.58 -16.30
C ARG A 200 -20.47 -59.02 -17.39
#